data_AF-A0A8C9HCM6-F1
#
_entry.id   AF-A0A8C9HCM6-F1
#
_cell.length_a   1.000
_cell.length_b   1.000
_cell.length_c   1.000
_cell.angle_alpha   90.00
_cell.angle_beta   90.00
_cell.angle_gamma   90.00
#
_symmetry.space_group_name_H-M   'P 1'
#
loop_
_entity.id
_entity.type
_entity.pdbx_description
1 polymer ?
#
loop_
_entity_poly.entity_id
_entity_poly.type
_entity_poly.pdbx_seq_one_letter_code
_entity_poly.pdbx_strand_id
1 'polypeptide(L)'
;MAKWGQGDPRWIVEEREDGTNVNNWHWMERDATSWSKGKFQELLVGIVVENDAGRGEISKLKQVEGEASCSSRKGKLIFFYEWYIKLGWKGIVKESGVKHKGLIEIPNLSEENEVDDTEVNVSKKKGDGDILKDLMKTAGTAKVRQALGDYLKALKTGKEGIPLNQRGPLFCVPFKLHCTGLGNPVLPRQPY
;
A
#
# COMPACT_ATOMS: atom_id res chain seq x y z
N MET A 1 46.64 8.83 29.62
CA MET A 1 46.20 9.96 28.78
C MET A 1 46.53 9.61 27.34
N ALA A 2 45.56 9.69 26.42
CA ALA A 2 45.79 9.43 25.00
C ALA A 2 46.66 10.55 24.40
N LYS A 3 47.66 10.18 23.59
CA LYS A 3 48.54 11.14 22.92
C LYS A 3 47.81 11.75 21.72
N TRP A 4 47.85 13.09 21.61
CA TRP A 4 47.31 13.83 20.48
C TRP A 4 47.94 13.33 19.17
N GLY A 5 47.13 12.81 18.24
CA GLY A 5 47.59 12.36 16.92
C GLY A 5 47.84 10.85 16.76
N GLN A 6 47.68 10.01 17.79
CA GLN A 6 47.62 8.56 17.62
C GLN A 6 46.20 8.08 17.88
N GLY A 7 45.43 7.88 16.80
CA GLY A 7 44.16 7.19 16.88
C GLY A 7 44.39 5.71 17.20
N ASP A 8 43.88 5.25 18.34
CA ASP A 8 43.80 3.84 18.70
C ASP A 8 43.00 3.05 17.63
N PRO A 9 43.45 1.87 17.15
CA PRO A 9 42.70 1.08 16.16
C PRO A 9 41.31 0.60 16.64
N ARG A 10 41.02 0.68 17.96
CA ARG A 10 39.71 0.33 18.53
C ARG A 10 38.62 1.39 18.32
N TRP A 11 38.98 2.64 18.04
CA TRP A 11 38.01 3.70 17.74
C TRP A 11 38.19 4.10 16.28
N ILE A 12 37.30 3.60 15.41
CA ILE A 12 37.14 4.17 14.07
C ILE A 12 36.33 5.44 14.24
N VAL A 13 37.00 6.59 14.28
CA VAL A 13 36.41 7.89 13.98
C VAL A 13 36.88 8.29 12.59
N GLU A 14 36.53 7.45 11.62
CA GLU A 14 36.42 7.89 10.24
C GLU A 14 34.95 8.22 10.00
N GLU A 15 34.70 9.45 9.58
CA GLU A 15 33.41 9.88 9.06
C GLU A 15 33.19 9.08 7.76
N ARG A 16 32.40 8.01 7.84
CA ARG A 16 32.08 7.20 6.66
C ARG A 16 31.22 8.02 5.71
N GLU A 17 31.69 8.22 4.47
CA GLU A 17 30.92 8.86 3.39
C GLU A 17 29.56 8.19 3.12
N ASP A 18 29.37 6.93 3.55
CA ASP A 18 28.17 6.16 3.23
C ASP A 18 26.95 6.43 4.11
N GLY A 19 27.03 7.25 5.17
CA GLY A 19 25.88 7.70 5.98
C GLY A 19 24.87 6.59 6.36
N THR A 20 25.32 5.34 6.40
CA THR A 20 24.38 4.21 6.26
C THR A 20 23.79 3.96 7.63
N ASN A 21 22.46 3.84 7.71
CA ASN A 21 21.78 3.48 8.95
C ASN A 21 21.99 1.98 9.25
N VAL A 22 23.22 1.64 9.66
CA VAL A 22 23.59 0.29 10.04
C VAL A 22 22.71 -0.14 11.21
N ASN A 23 22.04 -1.28 11.08
CA ASN A 23 21.12 -1.85 12.07
C ASN A 23 19.85 -1.02 12.38
N ASN A 24 19.50 -0.01 11.58
CA ASN A 24 18.30 0.81 11.78
C ASN A 24 18.21 1.43 13.20
N TRP A 25 19.34 1.93 13.71
CA TRP A 25 19.47 2.52 15.05
C TRP A 25 19.06 4.01 15.07
N HIS A 26 19.17 4.70 13.92
CA HIS A 26 18.66 6.06 13.75
C HIS A 26 17.18 6.03 13.36
N TRP A 27 16.38 6.87 14.01
CA TRP A 27 14.95 7.04 13.70
C TRP A 27 14.79 7.40 12.23
N MET A 28 14.13 6.53 11.46
CA MET A 28 13.73 6.82 10.09
C MET A 28 12.22 6.69 10.02
N GLU A 29 11.58 7.82 9.77
CA GLU A 29 10.16 7.91 9.46
C GLU A 29 9.99 8.03 7.95
N ARG A 30 9.05 7.27 7.40
CA ARG A 30 8.73 7.28 5.98
C ARG A 30 7.28 7.65 5.81
N ASP A 31 7.04 8.68 5.01
CA ASP A 31 5.70 9.05 4.58
C ASP A 31 5.17 8.01 3.58
N ALA A 32 4.00 7.45 3.88
CA ALA A 32 3.24 6.56 3.01
C ALA A 32 1.95 7.23 2.52
N THR A 33 1.67 8.49 2.90
CA THR A 33 0.41 9.18 2.59
C THR A 33 0.08 9.19 1.11
N SER A 34 1.06 9.54 0.27
CA SER A 34 0.86 9.61 -1.19
C SER A 34 0.60 8.22 -1.81
N TRP A 35 1.33 7.21 -1.33
CA TRP A 35 1.17 5.83 -1.76
C TRP A 35 -0.22 5.29 -1.37
N SER A 36 -0.64 5.52 -0.12
CA SER A 36 -1.94 5.07 0.39
C SER A 36 -3.09 5.69 -0.38
N LYS A 37 -3.03 6.99 -0.69
CA LYS A 37 -4.05 7.66 -1.53
C LYS A 37 -4.21 7.00 -2.89
N GLY A 38 -3.10 6.65 -3.55
CA GLY A 38 -3.12 5.90 -4.81
C GLY A 38 -3.69 4.49 -4.63
N LYS A 39 -3.27 3.77 -3.59
CA LYS A 39 -3.72 2.41 -3.32
C LYS A 39 -5.22 2.33 -3.01
N PHE A 40 -5.77 3.30 -2.29
CA PHE A 40 -7.22 3.39 -2.07
C PHE A 40 -7.98 3.60 -3.37
N GLN A 41 -7.45 4.40 -4.29
CA GLN A 41 -8.06 4.58 -5.60
C GLN A 41 -8.08 3.28 -6.40
N GLU A 42 -7.00 2.49 -6.38
CA GLU A 42 -6.92 1.20 -7.06
C GLU A 42 -7.83 0.13 -6.45
N LEU A 43 -7.87 0.03 -5.12
CA LEU A 43 -8.59 -1.04 -4.42
C LEU A 43 -10.09 -0.78 -4.30
N LEU A 44 -10.50 0.47 -4.06
CA LEU A 44 -11.89 0.81 -3.75
C LEU A 44 -12.70 1.17 -5.00
N VAL A 45 -12.10 1.82 -6.00
CA VAL A 45 -12.82 2.19 -7.23
C VAL A 45 -12.96 0.97 -8.13
N GLY A 46 -14.17 0.74 -8.66
CA GLY A 46 -14.45 -0.42 -9.50
C GLY A 46 -14.92 -1.66 -8.74
N ILE A 47 -15.03 -1.62 -7.40
CA ILE A 47 -15.74 -2.66 -6.64
C ILE A 47 -17.19 -2.70 -7.12
N VAL A 48 -17.59 -3.84 -7.68
CA VAL A 48 -18.95 -4.13 -8.12
C VAL A 48 -19.59 -5.12 -7.15
N VAL A 49 -20.84 -4.89 -6.79
CA VAL A 49 -21.68 -5.78 -6.00
C VAL A 49 -22.95 -6.04 -6.80
N GLU A 50 -23.32 -7.30 -6.96
CA GLU A 50 -24.52 -7.72 -7.67
C GLU A 50 -25.28 -8.73 -6.82
N ASN A 51 -26.60 -8.59 -6.80
CA ASN A 51 -27.52 -9.51 -6.15
C ASN A 51 -28.86 -9.49 -6.90
N ASP A 52 -29.85 -10.25 -6.43
CA ASP A 52 -31.19 -10.32 -7.04
C ASP A 52 -31.88 -8.96 -7.10
N ALA A 53 -31.62 -8.09 -6.12
CA ALA A 53 -32.13 -6.73 -6.04
C ALA A 53 -31.58 -5.77 -7.13
N GLY A 54 -30.36 -6.01 -7.63
CA GLY A 54 -29.70 -5.07 -8.52
C GLY A 54 -28.18 -5.11 -8.46
N ARG A 55 -27.57 -4.13 -9.15
CA ARG A 55 -26.12 -4.00 -9.27
C ARG A 55 -25.65 -2.64 -8.75
N GLY A 56 -24.74 -2.64 -7.80
CA GLY A 56 -24.05 -1.46 -7.27
C GLY A 56 -22.57 -1.46 -7.65
N GLU A 57 -22.00 -0.28 -7.87
CA GLU A 57 -20.59 -0.10 -8.22
C GLU A 57 -20.04 1.16 -7.54
N ILE A 58 -18.86 1.06 -6.96
CA ILE A 58 -18.12 2.22 -6.46
C ILE A 58 -17.52 2.97 -7.65
N SER A 59 -18.08 4.16 -7.90
CA SER A 59 -17.81 4.95 -9.10
C SER A 59 -16.53 5.78 -9.02
N LYS A 60 -16.25 6.37 -7.85
CA LYS A 60 -15.09 7.24 -7.65
C LYS A 60 -14.77 7.48 -6.18
N LEU A 61 -13.50 7.75 -5.93
CA LEU A 61 -13.00 8.31 -4.69
C LEU A 61 -13.26 9.81 -4.69
N LYS A 62 -14.00 10.33 -3.69
CA LYS A 62 -14.36 11.75 -3.62
C LYS A 62 -13.41 12.54 -2.74
N GLN A 63 -13.03 11.97 -1.60
CA GLN A 63 -12.21 12.62 -0.60
C GLN A 63 -11.41 11.55 0.13
N VAL A 64 -10.12 11.79 0.32
CA VAL A 64 -9.25 11.01 1.19
C VAL A 64 -8.40 12.00 1.95
N GLU A 65 -8.68 12.11 3.24
CA GLU A 65 -7.99 12.99 4.17
C GLU A 65 -7.38 12.15 5.27
N GLY A 66 -6.23 12.60 5.77
CA GLY A 66 -5.43 11.83 6.71
C GLY A 66 -4.03 11.54 6.17
N GLU A 67 -3.32 10.74 6.94
CA GLU A 67 -1.90 10.48 6.78
C GLU A 67 -1.57 9.03 7.13
N ALA A 68 -0.49 8.55 6.54
CA ALA A 68 0.12 7.29 6.94
C ALA A 68 1.63 7.44 6.98
N SER A 69 2.24 7.00 8.07
CA SER A 69 3.69 6.93 8.21
C SER A 69 4.13 5.56 8.72
N CYS A 70 5.33 5.16 8.31
CA CYS A 70 5.97 3.95 8.76
C CYS A 70 7.28 4.32 9.44
N SER A 71 7.47 3.85 10.66
CA SER A 71 8.70 4.01 11.42
C SER A 71 9.27 2.64 11.80
N SER A 72 10.59 2.52 11.81
CA SER A 72 11.27 1.31 12.24
C SER A 72 12.10 1.62 13.49
N ARG A 73 11.85 0.88 14.58
CA ARG A 73 12.58 1.02 15.85
C ARG A 73 12.92 -0.36 16.41
N LYS A 74 14.20 -0.61 16.71
CA LYS A 74 14.69 -1.89 17.29
C LYS A 74 14.20 -3.13 16.49
N GLY A 75 14.16 -3.03 15.16
CA GLY A 75 13.68 -4.11 14.28
C GLY A 75 12.17 -4.33 14.29
N LYS A 76 11.38 -3.46 14.94
CA LYS A 76 9.92 -3.46 14.88
C LYS A 76 9.45 -2.34 13.95
N LEU A 77 8.61 -2.70 12.98
CA LEU A 77 7.89 -1.73 12.16
C LEU A 77 6.65 -1.27 12.92
N ILE A 78 6.50 0.04 13.05
CA ILE A 78 5.36 0.71 13.63
C ILE A 78 4.70 1.49 12.48
N PHE A 79 3.40 1.28 12.29
CA PHE A 79 2.64 1.91 11.23
C PHE A 79 1.61 2.80 11.87
N PHE A 80 1.73 4.10 11.67
CA PHE A 80 0.70 5.05 12.07
C PHE A 80 -0.12 5.36 10.84
N TYR A 81 -1.43 5.22 10.94
CA TYR A 81 -2.32 5.67 9.89
C TYR A 81 -3.63 6.14 10.48
N GLU A 82 -4.16 7.20 9.90
CA GLU A 82 -5.49 7.72 10.19
C GLU A 82 -6.08 8.21 8.88
N TRP A 83 -7.26 7.71 8.52
CA TRP A 83 -7.91 8.05 7.26
C TRP A 83 -9.39 8.34 7.42
N TYR A 84 -9.80 9.41 6.75
CA TYR A 84 -11.16 9.78 6.47
C TYR A 84 -11.42 9.63 4.97
N ILE A 85 -12.32 8.72 4.59
CA ILE A 85 -12.52 8.34 3.19
C ILE A 85 -13.98 8.57 2.80
N LYS A 86 -14.21 9.32 1.72
CA LYS A 86 -15.51 9.42 1.05
C LYS A 86 -15.46 8.83 -0.35
N LEU A 87 -16.39 7.95 -0.64
CA LEU A 87 -16.58 7.29 -1.93
C LEU A 87 -17.95 7.63 -2.50
N GLY A 88 -18.05 7.77 -3.82
CA GLY A 88 -19.32 7.83 -4.52
C GLY A 88 -19.65 6.48 -5.15
N TRP A 89 -20.86 5.98 -4.94
CA TRP A 89 -21.35 4.76 -5.59
C TRP A 89 -22.53 5.06 -6.52
N LYS A 90 -22.69 4.21 -7.53
CA LYS A 90 -23.81 4.21 -8.49
C LYS A 90 -24.42 2.81 -8.48
N GLY A 91 -25.73 2.70 -8.66
CA GLY A 91 -26.40 1.41 -8.72
C GLY A 91 -27.62 1.43 -9.61
N ILE A 92 -28.05 0.25 -10.04
CA ILE A 92 -29.21 0.04 -10.91
C ILE A 92 -30.08 -1.04 -10.26
N VAL A 93 -31.35 -0.74 -10.03
CA VAL A 93 -32.35 -1.72 -9.54
C VAL A 93 -32.72 -2.64 -10.69
N LYS A 94 -32.68 -3.96 -10.49
CA LYS A 94 -32.93 -4.93 -11.56
C LYS A 94 -34.37 -4.88 -12.07
N GLU A 95 -35.33 -4.71 -11.17
CA GLU A 95 -36.76 -4.67 -11.50
C GLU A 95 -37.18 -3.40 -12.25
N SER A 96 -36.66 -2.24 -11.86
CA SER A 96 -37.09 -0.94 -12.42
C SER A 96 -36.12 -0.35 -13.45
N GLY A 97 -34.87 -0.84 -13.51
CA GLY A 97 -33.82 -0.26 -14.37
C GLY A 97 -33.37 1.15 -13.98
N VAL A 98 -33.87 1.70 -12.86
CA VAL A 98 -33.60 3.07 -12.43
C VAL A 98 -32.20 3.17 -11.84
N LYS A 99 -31.48 4.22 -12.22
CA LYS A 99 -30.11 4.51 -11.77
C LYS A 99 -30.15 5.34 -10.49
N HIS A 100 -29.56 4.83 -9.43
CA HIS A 100 -29.36 5.52 -8.17
C HIS A 100 -27.89 5.86 -7.96
N LYS A 101 -27.66 6.89 -7.14
CA LYS A 101 -26.33 7.32 -6.72
C LYS A 101 -26.35 7.52 -5.21
N GLY A 102 -25.22 7.30 -4.58
CA GLY A 102 -25.06 7.53 -3.15
C GLY A 102 -23.61 7.79 -2.77
N LEU A 103 -23.40 7.78 -1.46
CA LEU A 103 -22.13 8.05 -0.81
C LEU A 103 -21.82 6.93 0.18
N ILE A 104 -20.55 6.56 0.27
CA ILE A 104 -20.02 5.72 1.34
C ILE A 104 -18.97 6.56 2.05
N GLU A 105 -19.06 6.63 3.37
CA GLU A 105 -18.14 7.40 4.21
C GLU A 105 -17.55 6.48 5.28
N ILE A 106 -16.24 6.52 5.41
CA ILE A 106 -15.47 5.82 6.45
C ILE A 106 -14.83 6.93 7.30
N PRO A 107 -15.42 7.25 8.46
CA PRO A 107 -15.02 8.41 9.23
C PRO A 107 -13.69 8.21 9.97
N ASN A 108 -13.40 6.98 10.42
CA ASN A 108 -12.23 6.69 11.21
C ASN A 108 -11.67 5.31 10.83
N LEU A 109 -10.65 5.31 9.97
CA LEU A 109 -9.82 4.14 9.71
C LEU A 109 -8.43 4.39 10.33
N SER A 110 -8.14 3.71 11.44
CA SER A 110 -6.91 3.86 12.21
C SER A 110 -6.30 2.52 12.62
N GLU A 111 -5.07 2.51 13.13
CA GLU A 111 -4.41 1.28 13.63
C GLU A 111 -5.10 0.69 14.86
N GLU A 112 -5.78 1.53 15.64
CA GLU A 112 -6.45 1.14 16.87
C GLU A 112 -7.73 0.35 16.61
N ASN A 113 -8.30 0.50 15.42
CA ASN A 113 -9.52 -0.17 15.01
C ASN A 113 -9.21 -1.36 14.09
N GLU A 114 -9.82 -2.51 14.37
CA GLU A 114 -9.80 -3.61 13.42
C GLU A 114 -10.61 -3.23 12.17
N VAL A 115 -10.20 -3.78 11.02
CA VAL A 115 -10.89 -3.51 9.74
C VAL A 115 -12.36 -3.95 9.79
N ASP A 116 -12.63 -5.00 10.56
CA ASP A 116 -13.99 -5.54 10.73
C ASP A 116 -14.87 -4.65 11.63
N ASP A 117 -14.26 -3.92 12.57
CA ASP A 117 -14.94 -2.97 13.45
C ASP A 117 -15.05 -1.57 12.85
N THR A 118 -14.38 -1.31 11.73
CA THR A 118 -14.42 -0.01 11.06
C THR A 118 -15.86 0.32 10.63
N GLU A 119 -16.31 1.51 11.04
CA GLU A 119 -17.63 2.04 10.69
C GLU A 119 -17.68 2.42 9.20
N VAL A 120 -18.66 1.89 8.48
CA VAL A 120 -18.89 2.19 7.06
C VAL A 120 -20.30 2.74 6.89
N ASN A 121 -20.40 4.05 6.69
CA ASN A 121 -21.66 4.75 6.55
C ASN A 121 -22.10 4.82 5.09
N VAL A 122 -23.15 4.09 4.74
CA VAL A 122 -23.71 4.10 3.38
C VAL A 122 -24.98 4.97 3.33
N SER A 123 -24.94 6.00 2.51
CA SER A 123 -26.07 6.90 2.24
C SER A 123 -26.47 6.88 0.77
N LYS A 124 -27.73 7.24 0.51
CA LYS A 124 -28.31 7.38 -0.84
C LYS A 124 -28.61 8.84 -1.12
N LYS A 125 -28.54 9.25 -2.39
CA LYS A 125 -29.13 10.51 -2.85
C LYS A 125 -30.66 10.33 -3.01
N LYS A 126 -31.42 11.43 -2.99
CA LYS A 126 -32.91 11.43 -3.07
C LYS A 126 -33.43 10.46 -4.15
N GLY A 127 -34.44 9.65 -3.80
CA GLY A 127 -35.12 8.68 -4.67
C GLY A 127 -35.38 7.31 -4.02
N ASP A 128 -36.12 6.45 -4.71
CA ASP A 128 -36.58 5.12 -4.27
C ASP A 128 -35.51 4.03 -4.40
N GLY A 129 -34.36 4.25 -3.76
CA GLY A 129 -33.18 3.37 -3.82
C GLY A 129 -32.85 2.67 -2.50
N ASP A 130 -33.81 2.46 -1.60
CA ASP A 130 -33.54 1.85 -0.28
C ASP A 130 -33.03 0.42 -0.39
N ILE A 131 -33.57 -0.35 -1.32
CA ILE A 131 -33.13 -1.72 -1.61
C ILE A 131 -31.63 -1.75 -1.98
N LEU A 132 -31.18 -0.81 -2.85
CA LEU A 132 -29.76 -0.71 -3.22
C LEU A 132 -28.89 -0.22 -2.06
N LYS A 133 -29.41 0.67 -1.21
CA LYS A 133 -28.71 1.13 -0.01
C LYS A 133 -28.45 -0.04 0.93
N ASP A 134 -29.43 -0.91 1.16
CA ASP A 134 -29.29 -2.06 2.05
C ASP A 134 -28.36 -3.13 1.47
N LEU A 135 -28.38 -3.33 0.14
CA LEU A 135 -27.40 -4.15 -0.57
C LEU A 135 -25.97 -3.62 -0.39
N MET A 136 -25.78 -2.31 -0.56
CA MET A 136 -24.47 -1.68 -0.40
C MET A 136 -24.02 -1.70 1.07
N LYS A 137 -24.94 -1.60 2.04
CA LYS A 137 -24.63 -1.73 3.48
C LYS A 137 -24.20 -3.13 3.89
N THR A 138 -24.70 -4.16 3.23
CA THR A 138 -24.40 -5.55 3.56
C THR A 138 -23.22 -6.04 2.73
N ALA A 139 -23.48 -6.38 1.47
CA ALA A 139 -22.48 -6.93 0.55
C ALA A 139 -21.43 -5.89 0.12
N GLY A 140 -21.81 -4.61 -0.01
CA GLY A 140 -20.85 -3.54 -0.30
C GLY A 140 -19.85 -3.31 0.82
N THR A 141 -20.31 -3.19 2.07
CA THR A 141 -19.46 -3.06 3.25
C THR A 141 -18.49 -4.23 3.38
N ALA A 142 -18.94 -5.46 3.15
CA ALA A 142 -18.07 -6.65 3.19
C ALA A 142 -16.91 -6.55 2.18
N LYS A 143 -17.20 -6.15 0.93
CA LYS A 143 -16.14 -5.96 -0.09
C LYS A 143 -15.22 -4.78 0.22
N VAL A 144 -15.76 -3.69 0.74
CA VAL A 144 -14.95 -2.53 1.16
C VAL A 144 -14.00 -2.93 2.29
N ARG A 145 -14.47 -3.67 3.30
CA ARG A 145 -13.63 -4.19 4.38
C ARG A 145 -12.54 -5.12 3.86
N GLN A 146 -12.87 -6.01 2.93
CA GLN A 146 -11.86 -6.87 2.29
C GLN A 146 -10.77 -6.04 1.61
N ALA A 147 -11.15 -5.01 0.82
CA ALA A 147 -10.21 -4.12 0.16
C ALA A 147 -9.34 -3.33 1.15
N LEU A 148 -9.90 -2.86 2.28
CA LEU A 148 -9.15 -2.22 3.35
C LEU A 148 -8.16 -3.20 4.01
N GLY A 149 -8.55 -4.46 4.20
CA GLY A 149 -7.66 -5.51 4.69
C GLY A 149 -6.49 -5.76 3.75
N ASP A 150 -6.73 -5.76 2.44
CA ASP A 150 -5.68 -5.91 1.44
C ASP A 150 -4.75 -4.68 1.38
N TYR A 151 -5.28 -3.48 1.60
CA TYR A 151 -4.46 -2.27 1.82
C TYR A 151 -3.53 -2.44 3.03
N LEU A 152 -4.03 -2.91 4.18
CA LEU A 152 -3.20 -3.12 5.38
C LEU A 152 -2.13 -4.20 5.17
N LYS A 153 -2.45 -5.29 4.45
CA LYS A 153 -1.46 -6.31 4.07
C LYS A 153 -0.39 -5.70 3.17
N ALA A 154 -0.77 -4.88 2.19
CA ALA A 154 0.18 -4.19 1.32
C ALA A 154 1.07 -3.22 2.10
N LEU A 155 0.48 -2.47 3.04
CA LEU A 155 1.19 -1.54 3.92
C LEU A 155 2.25 -2.26 4.77
N LYS A 156 1.89 -3.40 5.35
CA LYS A 156 2.80 -4.23 6.19
C LYS A 156 3.86 -4.99 5.40
N THR A 157 3.58 -5.36 4.15
CA THR A 157 4.50 -6.17 3.33
C THR A 157 5.59 -5.30 2.69
N GLY A 158 5.38 -4.00 2.50
CA GLY A 158 6.43 -3.05 2.13
C GLY A 158 7.09 -3.27 0.75
N LYS A 159 6.57 -4.19 -0.07
CA LYS A 159 7.16 -4.59 -1.36
C LYS A 159 6.66 -3.80 -2.55
N GLU A 160 5.49 -3.19 -2.47
CA GLU A 160 4.91 -2.41 -3.56
C GLU A 160 5.07 -0.93 -3.27
N GLY A 161 6.15 -0.29 -3.71
CA GLY A 161 6.19 1.17 -3.92
C GLY A 161 6.08 2.08 -2.69
N ILE A 162 5.94 1.56 -1.48
CA ILE A 162 6.34 2.33 -0.28
C ILE A 162 7.84 2.53 -0.46
N PRO A 163 8.38 3.77 -0.37
CA PRO A 163 9.82 3.99 -0.46
C PRO A 163 10.52 3.44 0.80
N LEU A 164 10.51 2.11 0.94
CA LEU A 164 11.20 1.31 1.95
C LEU A 164 12.57 0.86 1.47
N ASN A 165 13.07 1.39 0.35
CA ASN A 165 14.41 1.04 -0.11
C ASN A 165 15.14 2.24 -0.76
N GLN A 166 15.96 2.92 0.03
CA GLN A 166 17.23 3.40 -0.50
C GLN A 166 18.26 2.28 -0.28
N ARG A 167 18.51 1.54 -1.37
CA ARG A 167 19.60 0.59 -1.62
C ARG A 167 20.54 0.28 -0.43
N GLY A 168 20.27 -0.84 0.26
CA GLY A 168 21.29 -1.71 0.87
C GLY A 168 21.51 -2.95 -0.02
N PRO A 169 22.67 -3.64 0.02
CA PRO A 169 23.20 -4.40 -1.10
C PRO A 169 22.26 -5.51 -1.53
N LEU A 170 22.13 -5.63 -2.85
CA LEU A 170 21.38 -6.64 -3.56
C LEU A 170 21.50 -8.01 -2.91
N PHE A 171 20.37 -8.61 -2.57
CA PHE A 171 20.22 -10.05 -2.61
C PHE A 171 20.60 -10.50 -4.03
N CYS A 172 21.85 -10.89 -4.22
CA CYS A 172 22.28 -11.71 -5.35
C CYS A 172 21.56 -13.05 -5.22
N VAL A 173 20.42 -13.18 -5.88
CA VAL A 173 19.85 -14.49 -6.18
C VAL A 173 20.80 -15.12 -7.21
N PRO A 174 21.43 -16.28 -6.96
CA PRO A 174 22.23 -16.93 -7.99
C PRO A 174 21.27 -17.43 -9.06
N PHE A 175 21.18 -16.69 -10.17
CA PHE A 175 20.58 -17.18 -11.39
C PHE A 175 21.49 -18.32 -11.88
N LYS A 176 21.06 -19.56 -11.61
CA LYS A 176 21.77 -20.77 -12.01
C LYS A 176 21.63 -20.89 -13.52
N LEU A 177 22.54 -20.26 -14.26
CA LEU A 177 22.68 -20.44 -15.70
C LEU A 177 23.09 -21.91 -15.92
N HIS A 178 22.18 -22.71 -16.46
CA HIS A 178 22.52 -24.01 -17.02
C HIS A 178 23.40 -23.76 -18.26
N CYS A 179 24.72 -23.88 -18.10
CA CYS A 179 25.62 -24.06 -19.23
C CYS A 179 25.38 -25.45 -19.81
N THR A 180 24.75 -25.52 -20.98
CA THR A 180 24.87 -26.67 -21.87
C THR A 180 25.62 -26.22 -23.12
N GLY A 181 26.85 -26.70 -23.22
CA GLY A 181 27.45 -27.23 -24.45
C GLY A 181 27.59 -26.36 -25.69
N LEU A 182 28.86 -26.21 -26.07
CA LEU A 182 29.41 -26.32 -27.44
C LEU A 182 29.41 -25.07 -28.33
N GLY A 183 30.62 -24.62 -28.64
CA GLY A 183 30.91 -23.78 -29.80
C GLY A 183 32.08 -22.83 -29.58
N ASN A 184 33.30 -23.29 -29.83
CA ASN A 184 34.51 -22.46 -29.86
C ASN A 184 34.57 -21.75 -31.23
N PRO A 185 34.61 -20.41 -31.34
CA PRO A 185 34.93 -19.75 -32.60
C PRO A 185 36.40 -19.32 -32.60
N VAL A 186 37.09 -19.80 -33.63
CA VAL A 186 38.47 -19.55 -33.99
C VAL A 186 38.69 -18.06 -34.31
N LEU A 187 39.76 -17.48 -33.77
CA LEU A 187 40.23 -16.12 -34.09
C LEU A 187 40.76 -16.06 -35.55
N PRO A 188 40.31 -15.11 -36.39
CA PRO A 188 40.97 -14.86 -37.66
C PRO A 188 42.26 -14.05 -37.47
N ARG A 189 43.36 -14.59 -37.99
CA ARG A 189 44.65 -13.88 -38.14
C ARG A 189 44.48 -12.72 -39.12
N GLN A 190 44.98 -11.54 -38.77
CA GLN A 190 45.17 -10.43 -39.71
C GLN A 190 46.47 -10.62 -40.50
N PRO A 191 46.53 -10.24 -41.80
CA PRO A 191 47.77 -10.23 -42.55
C PRO A 191 48.45 -8.85 -42.55
N TYR A 192 49.79 -8.91 -42.45
CA TYR A 192 50.84 -7.90 -42.59
C TYR A 192 50.98 -6.83 -41.50
#